data_AF-A0A8S1KCG9-F1
#
_entry.id   AF-A0A8S1KCG9-F1
#
_cell.length_a   1.000
_cell.length_b   1.000
_cell.length_c   1.000
_cell.angle_alpha   90.00
_cell.angle_beta   90.00
_cell.angle_gamma   90.00
#
_symmetry.space_group_name_H-M   'P 1'
#
loop_
_entity.id
_entity.type
_entity.pdbx_description
1 polymer ?
#
loop_
_entity_poly.entity_id
_entity_poly.type
_entity_poly.pdbx_seq_one_letter_code
_entity_poly.pdbx_strand_id
1 'polypeptide(L)'
;MQIKYQYIIIKSGGGSYDYQGESNGENKIGKWVEPSEFFPNLCQITYNGQFKRGERIGKWDIMYRRMNLNGYTGGGVNNQTITIGKYQYGIKVGNWDNWQFKSLVSIQKEKIGGDYRVNERDDQIISEIKEGRWIELSERFNDSNQVTYVSEYQSGVQIGIWCTFMNWNEINQHIGGENTKLEKYMIKLFAQIKYNSGLNQVISFKYVGLKKE
;
A
#
# COMPACT_ATOMS: atom_id res chain seq x y z
N MET A 1 -4.71 9.06 39.33
CA MET A 1 -4.18 9.46 38.02
C MET A 1 -5.22 9.05 36.97
N GLN A 2 -5.86 10.00 36.29
CA GLN A 2 -6.92 9.71 35.31
C GLN A 2 -6.33 9.74 33.90
N ILE A 3 -6.36 8.61 33.20
CA ILE A 3 -5.99 8.52 31.78
C ILE A 3 -7.19 9.04 30.98
N LYS A 4 -7.03 10.19 30.30
CA LYS A 4 -8.02 10.72 29.36
C LYS A 4 -7.73 10.15 27.97
N TYR A 5 -8.67 9.40 27.41
CA TYR A 5 -8.64 9.01 26.00
C TYR A 5 -9.32 10.10 25.18
N GLN A 6 -8.61 10.61 24.17
CA GLN A 6 -9.14 11.57 23.21
C GLN A 6 -9.51 10.80 21.94
N TYR A 7 -10.82 10.62 21.71
CA TYR A 7 -11.31 9.94 20.50
C TYR A 7 -11.13 10.88 19.29
N ILE A 8 -10.38 10.42 18.28
CA ILE A 8 -10.34 11.07 16.97
C ILE A 8 -11.58 10.61 16.21
N ILE A 9 -12.57 11.50 16.06
CA ILE A 9 -13.72 11.27 15.19
C ILE A 9 -13.22 11.33 13.74
N ILE A 10 -13.02 10.16 13.12
CA ILE A 10 -12.80 10.07 11.67
C ILE A 10 -14.16 10.31 11.03
N LYS A 11 -14.42 11.53 10.55
CA LYS A 11 -15.55 11.78 9.66
C LYS A 11 -15.32 10.92 8.41
N SER A 12 -16.09 9.85 8.23
CA SER A 12 -16.19 9.19 6.93
C SER A 12 -16.65 10.24 5.91
N GLY A 13 -15.82 10.47 4.88
CA GLY A 13 -15.70 11.79 4.24
C GLY A 13 -16.60 12.02 3.04
N GLY A 14 -17.92 11.95 3.23
CA GLY A 14 -18.91 12.38 2.23
C GLY A 14 -19.72 11.25 1.59
N GLY A 15 -20.53 11.59 0.58
CA GLY A 15 -21.41 10.67 -0.15
C GLY A 15 -22.84 10.64 0.37
N SER A 16 -23.66 9.74 -0.16
CA SER A 16 -25.01 9.46 0.33
C SER A 16 -25.24 7.95 0.34
N TYR A 17 -26.26 7.52 1.05
CA TYR A 17 -26.73 6.14 1.02
C TYR A 17 -28.04 6.09 0.25
N ASP A 18 -28.16 5.11 -0.64
CA ASP A 18 -29.41 4.77 -1.30
C ASP A 18 -30.12 3.72 -0.44
N TYR A 19 -31.21 4.11 0.21
CA TYR A 19 -32.04 3.23 1.02
C TYR A 19 -33.12 2.62 0.12
N GLN A 20 -32.84 1.47 -0.48
CA GLN A 20 -33.83 0.70 -1.23
C GLN A 20 -34.10 -0.64 -0.54
N GLY A 21 -35.15 -0.69 0.30
CA GLY A 21 -35.84 -1.92 0.70
C GLY A 21 -35.18 -2.79 1.79
N GLU A 22 -35.93 -3.80 2.25
CA GLU A 22 -35.81 -4.62 3.49
C GLU A 22 -34.46 -5.32 3.77
N SER A 23 -33.51 -5.28 2.85
CA SER A 23 -32.14 -5.71 3.12
C SER A 23 -31.43 -4.61 3.93
N ASN A 24 -31.02 -4.93 5.16
CA ASN A 24 -30.31 -4.05 6.12
C ASN A 24 -28.95 -3.47 5.65
N GLY A 25 -28.68 -3.40 4.34
CA GLY A 25 -27.46 -2.86 3.77
C GLY A 25 -27.66 -1.44 3.23
N GLU A 26 -26.93 -0.48 3.79
CA GLU A 26 -26.89 0.89 3.26
C GLU A 26 -25.98 0.92 2.01
N ASN A 27 -26.57 1.09 0.82
CA ASN A 27 -25.80 1.12 -0.42
C ASN A 27 -25.14 2.49 -0.61
N LYS A 28 -23.81 2.55 -0.50
CA LYS A 28 -23.05 3.77 -0.77
C LYS A 28 -23.25 4.24 -2.22
N ILE A 29 -23.50 5.55 -2.37
CA ILE A 29 -23.57 6.25 -3.66
C ILE A 29 -22.81 7.58 -3.60
N GLY A 30 -22.29 8.02 -4.74
CA GLY A 30 -21.61 9.31 -4.87
C GLY A 30 -20.12 9.26 -4.51
N LYS A 31 -19.52 10.40 -4.18
CA LYS A 31 -18.08 10.51 -3.87
C LYS A 31 -17.81 10.19 -2.41
N TRP A 32 -16.77 9.40 -2.14
CA TRP A 32 -16.41 8.94 -0.81
C TRP A 32 -14.92 9.08 -0.54
N VAL A 33 -14.61 9.23 0.75
CA VAL A 33 -13.27 9.10 1.33
C VAL A 33 -13.36 8.04 2.41
N GLU A 34 -12.74 6.88 2.16
CA GLU A 34 -12.73 5.75 3.10
C GLU A 34 -11.34 5.61 3.74
N PRO A 35 -11.22 5.55 5.07
CA PRO A 35 -9.98 5.15 5.70
C PRO A 35 -9.65 3.69 5.35
N SER A 36 -8.37 3.34 5.31
CA SER A 36 -7.96 1.94 5.29
C SER A 36 -8.44 1.20 6.54
N GLU A 37 -8.71 -0.09 6.40
CA GLU A 37 -9.07 -0.96 7.52
C GLU A 37 -8.02 -0.86 8.65
N PHE A 38 -6.75 -0.80 8.26
CA PHE A 38 -5.65 -0.48 9.15
C PHE A 38 -5.38 1.03 9.07
N PHE A 39 -6.05 1.82 9.91
CA PHE A 39 -5.86 3.28 10.01
C PHE A 39 -5.13 3.67 11.32
N PRO A 40 -3.86 3.28 11.49
CA PRO A 40 -3.13 3.60 12.71
C PRO A 40 -2.85 5.11 12.84
N ASN A 41 -2.64 5.55 14.08
CA ASN A 41 -2.25 6.92 14.43
C ASN A 41 -0.90 7.38 13.86
N LEU A 42 -0.24 6.62 12.99
CA LEU A 42 1.05 7.00 12.39
C LEU A 42 1.04 6.91 10.86
N CYS A 43 0.03 6.27 10.29
CA CYS A 43 -0.09 6.04 8.85
C CYS A 43 -1.58 6.08 8.51
N GLN A 44 -2.01 7.14 7.86
CA GLN A 44 -3.41 7.34 7.50
C GLN A 44 -3.53 7.16 5.99
N ILE A 45 -3.96 5.98 5.56
CA ILE A 45 -4.30 5.73 4.14
C ILE A 45 -5.79 6.01 3.96
N THR A 46 -6.14 6.76 2.92
CA THR A 46 -7.54 6.96 2.51
C THR A 46 -7.73 6.60 1.05
N TYR A 47 -8.90 6.06 0.74
CA TYR A 47 -9.36 5.73 -0.61
C TYR A 47 -10.39 6.76 -1.03
N ASN A 48 -10.10 7.50 -2.08
CA ASN A 48 -10.95 8.57 -2.57
C ASN A 48 -11.49 8.19 -3.94
N GLY A 49 -12.80 8.15 -4.10
CA GLY A 49 -13.40 7.80 -5.38
C GLY A 49 -14.92 7.82 -5.35
N GLN A 50 -15.53 7.12 -6.29
CA GLN A 50 -16.99 7.10 -6.43
C GLN A 50 -17.55 5.71 -6.16
N PHE A 51 -18.64 5.67 -5.41
CA PHE A 51 -19.48 4.51 -5.24
C PHE A 51 -20.75 4.59 -6.09
N LYS A 52 -21.22 3.42 -6.53
CA LYS A 52 -22.53 3.21 -7.14
C LYS A 52 -23.06 1.87 -6.67
N ARG A 53 -24.22 1.86 -6.00
CA ARG A 53 -24.87 0.65 -5.46
C ARG A 53 -23.95 -0.16 -4.54
N GLY A 54 -23.22 0.51 -3.65
CA GLY A 54 -22.30 -0.15 -2.72
C GLY A 54 -20.94 -0.55 -3.31
N GLU A 55 -20.74 -0.41 -4.62
CA GLU A 55 -19.49 -0.80 -5.29
C GLU A 55 -18.64 0.39 -5.72
N ARG A 56 -17.31 0.23 -5.65
CA ARG A 56 -16.34 1.21 -6.14
C ARG A 56 -16.36 1.24 -7.67
N ILE A 57 -16.47 2.43 -8.24
CA ILE A 57 -16.49 2.67 -9.68
C ILE A 57 -15.56 3.81 -10.10
N GLY A 58 -15.10 3.75 -11.35
CA GLY A 58 -14.36 4.84 -11.98
C GLY A 58 -12.96 5.03 -11.39
N LYS A 59 -12.47 6.27 -11.42
CA LYS A 59 -11.13 6.60 -10.92
C LYS A 59 -11.10 6.62 -9.39
N TRP A 60 -10.07 6.01 -8.81
CA TRP A 60 -9.78 6.02 -7.38
C TRP A 60 -8.36 6.49 -7.10
N ASP A 61 -8.24 7.39 -6.15
CA ASP A 61 -6.97 7.89 -5.64
C ASP A 61 -6.73 7.29 -4.25
N ILE A 62 -5.64 6.57 -4.06
CA ILE A 62 -5.16 6.12 -2.74
C ILE A 62 -4.22 7.21 -2.23
N MET A 63 -4.63 7.86 -1.16
CA MET A 63 -3.85 8.89 -0.50
C MET A 63 -3.19 8.34 0.74
N TYR A 64 -1.97 8.75 0.96
CA TYR A 64 -1.22 8.53 2.18
C TYR A 64 -0.97 9.86 2.86
N ARG A 65 -1.36 9.93 4.12
CA ARG A 65 -1.07 11.06 4.97
C ARG A 65 -0.02 10.63 5.98
N ARG A 66 1.15 11.24 5.83
CA ARG A 66 2.23 11.15 6.79
C ARG A 66 1.93 12.03 8.00
N MET A 67 2.21 11.55 9.20
CA MET A 67 2.23 12.42 10.37
C MET A 67 3.59 13.08 10.50
N ASN A 68 3.58 14.40 10.71
CA ASN A 68 4.81 15.11 11.08
C ASN A 68 5.20 14.67 12.49
N LEU A 69 6.20 13.78 12.59
CA LEU A 69 6.74 13.27 13.85
C LEU A 69 7.30 14.38 14.76
N ASN A 70 7.58 15.56 14.22
CA ASN A 70 8.26 16.64 14.94
C ASN A 70 7.34 17.48 15.85
N GLY A 71 6.04 17.14 16.00
CA GLY A 71 5.16 17.81 16.97
C GLY A 71 4.88 19.30 16.72
N TYR A 72 5.50 19.91 15.70
CA TYR A 72 5.18 21.26 15.26
C TYR A 72 3.82 21.24 14.54
N THR A 73 2.79 21.58 15.30
CA THR A 73 1.38 21.70 14.89
C THR A 73 1.10 22.88 13.94
N GLY A 74 2.14 23.56 13.46
CA GLY A 74 2.05 24.70 12.55
C GLY A 74 2.08 24.30 11.07
N GLY A 75 0.95 23.77 10.57
CA GLY A 75 0.50 24.06 9.20
C GLY A 75 1.18 23.35 8.03
N GLY A 76 0.85 22.07 7.81
CA GLY A 76 1.11 21.43 6.52
C GLY A 76 0.78 19.94 6.54
N VAL A 77 -0.47 19.60 6.22
CA VAL A 77 -0.85 18.21 5.97
C VAL A 77 -0.49 17.89 4.53
N ASN A 78 0.63 17.20 4.33
CA ASN A 78 1.01 16.75 3.00
C ASN A 78 0.31 15.43 2.70
N ASN A 79 -0.95 15.50 2.27
CA ASN A 79 -1.62 14.35 1.67
C ASN A 79 -0.94 14.06 0.34
N GLN A 80 -0.42 12.85 0.20
CA GLN A 80 0.31 12.41 -0.96
C GLN A 80 -0.47 11.31 -1.66
N THR A 81 -0.78 11.48 -2.94
CA THR A 81 -1.38 10.39 -3.72
C THR A 81 -0.31 9.35 -4.01
N ILE A 82 -0.48 8.16 -3.45
CA ILE A 82 0.41 7.01 -3.71
C ILE A 82 -0.03 6.29 -4.96
N THR A 83 -1.32 6.12 -5.17
CA THR A 83 -1.81 5.26 -6.24
C THR A 83 -3.02 5.87 -6.91
N ILE A 84 -3.06 5.77 -8.24
CA ILE A 84 -4.19 6.17 -9.05
C ILE A 84 -4.55 4.99 -9.94
N GLY A 85 -5.82 4.59 -9.89
CA GLY A 85 -6.30 3.48 -10.69
C GLY A 85 -7.78 3.58 -11.00
N LYS A 86 -8.32 2.55 -11.63
CA LYS A 86 -9.75 2.45 -11.91
C LYS A 86 -10.33 1.20 -11.26
N TYR A 87 -11.54 1.37 -10.74
CA TYR A 87 -12.39 0.27 -10.32
C TYR A 87 -13.58 0.12 -11.27
N GLN A 88 -14.00 -1.13 -11.48
CA GLN A 88 -15.23 -1.50 -12.14
C GLN A 88 -15.90 -2.57 -11.30
N TYR A 89 -17.10 -2.27 -10.80
CA TYR A 89 -17.87 -3.15 -9.91
C TYR A 89 -17.07 -3.65 -8.69
N GLY A 90 -16.32 -2.75 -8.04
CA GLY A 90 -15.50 -3.09 -6.88
C GLY A 90 -14.16 -3.77 -7.20
N ILE A 91 -13.88 -4.09 -8.46
CA ILE A 91 -12.67 -4.81 -8.92
C ILE A 91 -11.70 -3.84 -9.57
N LYS A 92 -10.39 -3.97 -9.32
CA LYS A 92 -9.38 -3.11 -9.94
C LYS A 92 -9.20 -3.49 -11.41
N VAL A 93 -9.15 -2.50 -12.27
CA VAL A 93 -9.03 -2.70 -13.73
C VAL A 93 -8.02 -1.76 -14.36
N GLY A 94 -7.41 -2.21 -15.46
CA GLY A 94 -6.53 -1.40 -16.29
C GLY A 94 -5.22 -1.02 -15.62
N ASN A 95 -4.63 0.08 -16.09
CA ASN A 95 -3.35 0.58 -15.61
C ASN A 95 -3.48 1.26 -14.24
N TRP A 96 -2.59 0.90 -13.33
CA TRP A 96 -2.48 1.50 -12.00
C TRP A 96 -1.14 2.22 -11.87
N ASP A 97 -1.20 3.54 -11.72
CA ASP A 97 -0.03 4.37 -11.49
C ASP A 97 0.23 4.44 -9.99
N ASN A 98 1.25 3.75 -9.49
CA ASN A 98 1.78 4.06 -8.16
C ASN A 98 2.93 5.07 -8.28
N TRP A 99 3.10 5.86 -7.22
CA TRP A 99 4.12 6.88 -7.06
C TRP A 99 4.90 6.55 -5.80
N GLN A 100 6.20 6.38 -5.92
CA GLN A 100 7.09 6.19 -4.77
C GLN A 100 7.71 7.53 -4.34
N PHE A 101 7.84 7.74 -3.04
CA PHE A 101 8.59 8.85 -2.49
C PHE A 101 10.01 8.39 -2.20
N LYS A 102 10.99 9.03 -2.85
CA LYS A 102 12.41 8.67 -2.70
C LYS A 102 13.03 9.31 -1.45
N SER A 103 12.58 10.51 -1.07
CA SER A 103 13.05 11.23 0.10
C SER A 103 12.03 12.28 0.54
N LEU A 104 12.14 12.76 1.79
CA LEU A 104 11.40 13.89 2.35
C LEU A 104 11.49 15.17 1.49
N VAL A 105 12.55 15.29 0.68
CA VAL A 105 12.87 16.51 -0.06
C VAL A 105 12.76 16.35 -1.58
N SER A 106 12.56 15.14 -2.09
CA SER A 106 12.41 14.90 -3.54
C SER A 106 11.39 13.80 -3.87
N ILE A 107 10.36 14.21 -4.63
CA ILE A 107 9.40 13.29 -5.22
C ILE A 107 9.98 12.88 -6.58
N GLN A 108 10.68 11.73 -6.63
CA GLN A 108 10.91 11.09 -7.92
C GLN A 108 9.67 10.29 -8.28
N LYS A 109 8.92 10.82 -9.24
CA LYS A 109 7.73 10.21 -9.80
C LYS A 109 8.14 9.08 -10.74
N GLU A 110 8.40 7.91 -10.18
CA GLU A 110 8.50 6.69 -10.98
C GLU A 110 7.12 6.07 -11.08
N LYS A 111 6.63 5.85 -12.31
CA LYS A 111 5.44 5.05 -12.55
C LYS A 111 5.77 3.62 -12.18
N ILE A 112 5.26 3.20 -11.04
CA ILE A 112 5.52 1.88 -10.50
C ILE A 112 4.17 1.19 -10.37
N GLY A 113 3.89 0.14 -11.14
CA GLY A 113 2.56 -0.47 -11.19
C GLY A 113 2.33 -1.18 -12.52
N GLY A 114 1.51 -2.23 -12.48
CA GLY A 114 1.20 -3.05 -13.65
C GLY A 114 -0.23 -2.82 -14.17
N ASP A 115 -0.63 -3.71 -15.07
CA ASP A 115 -1.96 -3.72 -15.67
C ASP A 115 -2.80 -4.83 -15.04
N TYR A 116 -4.03 -4.50 -14.63
CA TYR A 116 -5.01 -5.49 -14.22
C TYR A 116 -5.84 -5.92 -15.42
N ARG A 117 -5.69 -7.19 -15.82
CA ARG A 117 -6.65 -7.87 -16.68
C ARG A 117 -7.85 -8.31 -15.85
N VAL A 118 -9.01 -8.35 -16.48
CA VAL A 118 -10.23 -8.89 -15.88
C VAL A 118 -10.53 -10.25 -16.46
N ASN A 119 -10.98 -11.17 -15.60
CA ASN A 119 -11.60 -12.40 -16.06
C ASN A 119 -13.11 -12.20 -16.11
N GLU A 120 -13.70 -12.33 -17.30
CA GLU A 120 -15.12 -12.12 -17.52
C GLU A 120 -15.81 -13.45 -17.86
N ARG A 121 -17.02 -13.64 -17.33
CA ARG A 121 -17.93 -14.72 -17.71
C ARG A 121 -19.34 -14.17 -17.68
N ASP A 122 -20.10 -14.41 -18.76
CA ASP A 122 -21.51 -13.99 -18.86
C ASP A 122 -21.70 -12.48 -18.53
N ASP A 123 -20.81 -11.64 -19.08
CA ASP A 123 -20.76 -10.18 -18.85
C ASP A 123 -20.53 -9.74 -17.39
N GLN A 124 -20.07 -10.65 -16.53
CA GLN A 124 -19.68 -10.36 -15.15
C GLN A 124 -18.16 -10.48 -14.96
N ILE A 125 -17.56 -9.50 -14.28
CA ILE A 125 -16.16 -9.58 -13.85
C ILE A 125 -16.09 -10.50 -12.64
N ILE A 126 -15.37 -11.62 -12.76
CA ILE A 126 -15.21 -12.62 -11.70
C ILE A 126 -13.97 -12.35 -10.85
N SER A 127 -12.88 -11.90 -11.47
CA SER A 127 -11.62 -11.68 -10.77
C SER A 127 -10.70 -10.71 -11.51
N GLU A 128 -9.83 -10.04 -10.75
CA GLU A 128 -8.69 -9.30 -11.27
C GLU A 128 -7.47 -10.21 -11.42
N ILE A 129 -6.71 -10.02 -12.50
CA ILE A 129 -5.51 -10.76 -12.84
C ILE A 129 -4.39 -9.75 -13.06
N LYS A 130 -3.34 -9.82 -12.23
CA LYS A 130 -2.14 -9.00 -12.38
C LYS A 130 -1.32 -9.45 -13.57
N GLU A 131 -0.87 -8.48 -14.38
CA GLU A 131 0.06 -8.70 -15.49
C GLU A 131 1.24 -7.74 -15.48
N GLY A 132 2.38 -8.24 -15.95
CA GLY A 132 3.59 -7.46 -16.14
C GLY A 132 4.31 -7.17 -14.83
N ARG A 133 5.06 -6.07 -14.80
CA ARG A 133 5.87 -5.69 -13.64
C ARG A 133 5.05 -4.91 -12.62
N TRP A 134 5.10 -5.36 -11.38
CA TRP A 134 4.40 -4.76 -10.24
C TRP A 134 5.38 -4.27 -9.20
N ILE A 135 5.02 -3.16 -8.56
CA ILE A 135 5.59 -2.77 -7.28
C ILE A 135 4.45 -2.76 -6.28
N GLU A 136 4.58 -3.55 -5.23
CA GLU A 136 3.59 -3.69 -4.17
C GLU A 136 4.13 -3.13 -2.88
N LEU A 137 3.27 -2.51 -2.08
CA LEU A 137 3.62 -2.09 -0.73
C LEU A 137 3.37 -3.25 0.23
N SER A 138 4.24 -3.39 1.24
CA SER A 138 3.99 -4.32 2.33
C SER A 138 2.70 -3.99 3.08
N GLU A 139 2.00 -5.01 3.57
CA GLU A 139 0.84 -4.84 4.47
C GLU A 139 1.19 -4.04 5.73
N ARG A 140 2.48 -4.01 6.09
CA ARG A 140 3.01 -3.24 7.21
C ARG A 140 3.68 -1.94 6.77
N PHE A 141 3.37 -1.44 5.55
CA PHE A 141 3.98 -0.22 5.03
C PHE A 141 3.64 0.97 5.92
N ASN A 142 4.67 1.55 6.53
CA ASN A 142 4.56 2.75 7.36
C ASN A 142 5.88 3.54 7.30
N ASP A 143 5.92 4.68 7.98
CA ASP A 143 7.10 5.56 8.01
C ASP A 143 8.40 4.87 8.46
N SER A 144 8.29 3.87 9.33
CA SER A 144 9.42 3.09 9.85
C SER A 144 9.65 1.78 9.10
N ASN A 145 8.76 1.42 8.16
CA ASN A 145 8.77 0.13 7.47
C ASN A 145 8.30 0.29 6.03
N GLN A 146 9.09 1.03 5.23
CA GLN A 146 8.79 1.26 3.82
C GLN A 146 9.32 0.10 2.97
N VAL A 147 8.65 -1.05 3.09
CA VAL A 147 8.99 -2.25 2.32
C VAL A 147 8.14 -2.30 1.06
N THR A 148 8.80 -2.42 -0.08
CA THR A 148 8.16 -2.64 -1.38
C THR A 148 8.65 -3.94 -2.01
N TYR A 149 7.76 -4.63 -2.71
CA TYR A 149 8.04 -5.84 -3.45
C TYR A 149 7.94 -5.54 -4.93
N VAL A 150 9.01 -5.80 -5.67
CA VAL A 150 8.99 -5.70 -7.13
C VAL A 150 8.95 -7.08 -7.71
N SER A 151 7.94 -7.37 -8.52
CA SER A 151 7.69 -8.70 -9.03
C SER A 151 7.16 -8.63 -10.46
N GLU A 152 7.32 -9.70 -11.23
CA GLU A 152 6.63 -9.85 -12.51
C GLU A 152 5.47 -10.83 -12.34
N TYR A 153 4.35 -10.58 -13.03
CA TYR A 153 3.17 -11.42 -13.00
C TYR A 153 2.77 -11.81 -14.42
N GLN A 154 2.38 -13.07 -14.57
CA GLN A 154 1.78 -13.59 -15.79
C GLN A 154 0.56 -14.43 -15.41
N SER A 155 -0.60 -14.06 -15.94
CA SER A 155 -1.89 -14.67 -15.63
C SER A 155 -2.17 -14.72 -14.13
N GLY A 156 -1.78 -13.66 -13.41
CA GLY A 156 -1.98 -13.54 -11.96
C GLY A 156 -1.01 -14.39 -11.13
N VAL A 157 -0.15 -15.17 -11.77
CA VAL A 157 0.92 -15.93 -11.12
C VAL A 157 2.17 -15.06 -11.10
N GLN A 158 2.77 -14.90 -9.92
CA GLN A 158 4.05 -14.24 -9.77
C GLN A 158 5.14 -15.08 -10.43
N ILE A 159 5.90 -14.50 -11.35
CA ILE A 159 7.00 -15.13 -12.08
C ILE A 159 8.31 -14.37 -11.88
N GLY A 160 9.43 -15.06 -12.08
CA GLY A 160 10.76 -14.46 -12.04
C GLY A 160 11.30 -14.13 -10.66
N ILE A 161 12.32 -13.26 -10.64
CA ILE A 161 12.99 -12.77 -9.43
C ILE A 161 12.13 -11.66 -8.84
N TRP A 162 11.88 -11.72 -7.54
CA TRP A 162 11.17 -10.68 -6.81
C TRP A 162 12.18 -9.89 -6.00
N CYS A 163 12.19 -8.57 -6.07
CA CYS A 163 13.10 -7.77 -5.25
C CYS A 163 12.35 -7.19 -4.05
N THR A 164 12.89 -7.38 -2.85
CA THR A 164 12.44 -6.63 -1.67
C THR A 164 13.30 -5.40 -1.48
N PHE A 165 12.69 -4.22 -1.58
CA PHE A 165 13.33 -2.96 -1.23
C PHE A 165 12.82 -2.50 0.11
N MET A 166 13.73 -2.10 0.96
CA MET A 166 13.42 -1.53 2.26
C MET A 166 14.10 -0.17 2.33
N ASN A 167 13.31 0.89 2.46
CA ASN A 167 13.83 2.23 2.68
C ASN A 167 13.85 2.49 4.19
N TRP A 168 15.03 2.49 4.79
CA TRP A 168 15.24 2.86 6.20
C TRP A 168 16.14 4.08 6.26
N ASN A 169 15.64 5.19 6.82
CA ASN A 169 16.38 6.45 6.97
C ASN A 169 17.02 6.94 5.66
N GLU A 170 16.29 6.89 4.54
CA GLU A 170 16.76 7.29 3.20
C GLU A 170 17.84 6.39 2.59
N ILE A 171 18.11 5.23 3.21
CA ILE A 171 19.00 4.21 2.67
C ILE A 171 18.15 3.14 2.01
N ASN A 172 18.16 3.12 0.68
CA ASN A 172 17.54 2.05 -0.10
C ASN A 172 18.42 0.79 -0.01
N GLN A 173 17.94 -0.23 0.69
CA GLN A 173 18.60 -1.53 0.72
C GLN A 173 17.82 -2.54 -0.10
N HIS A 174 18.52 -3.22 -1.00
CA HIS A 174 18.04 -4.41 -1.69
C HIS A 174 18.27 -5.62 -0.79
N ILE A 175 17.19 -6.28 -0.36
CA ILE A 175 17.28 -7.32 0.69
C ILE A 175 17.22 -8.74 0.13
N GLY A 176 16.93 -8.93 -1.16
CA GLY A 176 17.00 -10.25 -1.79
C GLY A 176 15.95 -10.49 -2.86
N GLY A 177 16.02 -11.67 -3.48
CA GLY A 177 15.11 -12.08 -4.55
C GLY A 177 15.12 -13.53 -5.02
N GLU A 178 15.65 -14.46 -4.22
CA GLU A 178 15.47 -15.89 -4.50
C GLU A 178 14.83 -16.56 -3.28
N ASN A 179 13.64 -17.14 -3.49
CA ASN A 179 12.71 -17.67 -2.50
C ASN A 179 13.31 -18.76 -1.58
N THR A 180 14.19 -18.37 -0.67
CA THR A 180 14.73 -19.26 0.35
C THR A 180 14.07 -18.94 1.68
N LYS A 181 13.66 -20.00 2.38
CA LYS A 181 13.18 -19.95 3.78
C LYS A 181 14.19 -19.19 4.68
N LEU A 182 15.45 -19.20 4.28
CA LEU A 182 16.57 -18.48 4.87
C LEU A 182 16.42 -16.95 4.77
N GLU A 183 16.07 -16.40 3.60
CA GLU A 183 15.89 -14.95 3.43
C GLU A 183 14.78 -14.39 4.34
N LYS A 184 13.63 -15.07 4.43
CA LYS A 184 12.53 -14.68 5.33
C LYS A 184 12.96 -14.73 6.80
N TYR A 185 13.82 -15.69 7.16
CA TYR A 185 14.39 -15.79 8.50
C TYR A 185 15.40 -14.67 8.77
N MET A 186 16.25 -14.34 7.80
CA MET A 186 17.22 -13.28 7.90
C MET A 186 16.56 -11.91 8.06
N ILE A 187 15.50 -11.60 7.31
CA ILE A 187 14.71 -10.36 7.49
C ILE A 187 14.16 -10.24 8.92
N LYS A 188 13.58 -11.33 9.45
CA LYS A 188 13.06 -11.36 10.83
C LYS A 188 14.18 -11.21 11.86
N LEU A 189 15.29 -11.91 11.66
CA LEU A 189 16.45 -11.87 12.54
C LEU A 189 17.09 -10.46 12.56
N PHE A 190 17.17 -9.79 11.42
CA PHE A 190 17.71 -8.43 11.33
C PHE A 190 16.82 -7.39 12.02
N ALA A 191 15.50 -7.49 11.82
CA ALA A 191 14.55 -6.65 12.54
C ALA A 191 14.69 -6.83 14.07
N GLN A 192 14.88 -8.07 14.53
CA GLN A 192 15.04 -8.40 15.95
C GLN A 192 16.39 -7.93 16.52
N ILE A 193 17.50 -8.16 15.82
CA ILE A 193 18.85 -7.75 16.25
C ILE A 193 18.91 -6.23 16.42
N LYS A 194 18.29 -5.46 15.51
CA LYS A 194 18.29 -4.01 15.60
C LYS A 194 17.40 -3.48 16.73
N TYR A 195 16.20 -4.05 16.89
CA TYR A 195 15.32 -3.73 18.03
C TYR A 195 16.05 -3.93 19.37
N ASN A 196 16.83 -5.00 19.47
CA ASN A 196 17.55 -5.35 20.70
C ASN A 196 18.85 -4.56 20.91
N SER A 197 19.53 -4.12 19.85
CA SER A 197 20.86 -3.51 19.95
C SER A 197 20.85 -1.99 20.11
N GLY A 198 19.75 -1.30 19.79
CA GLY A 198 19.69 0.17 19.82
C GLY A 198 20.65 0.85 18.83
N LEU A 199 21.28 0.08 17.93
CA LEU A 199 22.26 0.58 16.99
C LEU A 199 21.58 1.23 15.77
N ASN A 200 21.97 2.47 15.49
CA ASN A 200 21.57 3.22 14.29
C ASN A 200 22.50 2.98 13.08
N GLN A 201 23.44 2.03 13.16
CA GLN A 201 24.39 1.77 12.08
C GLN A 201 23.84 0.84 10.99
N VAL A 202 24.37 1.03 9.78
CA VAL A 202 24.03 0.32 8.56
C VAL A 202 24.80 -0.99 8.49
N ILE A 203 24.09 -2.10 8.30
CA ILE A 203 24.73 -3.39 7.98
C ILE A 203 24.34 -3.75 6.56
N SER A 204 25.30 -3.71 5.63
CA SER A 204 25.11 -4.18 4.25
C SER A 204 25.61 -5.60 4.12
N PHE A 205 24.78 -6.51 3.61
CA PHE A 205 25.20 -7.86 3.26
C PHE A 205 24.98 -8.09 1.76
N LYS A 206 25.99 -8.68 1.12
CA LYS A 206 25.88 -9.18 -0.26
C LYS A 206 25.71 -10.69 -0.18
N TYR A 207 24.52 -11.17 -0.50
CA TYR A 207 24.33 -12.61 -0.73
C TYR A 207 24.95 -12.96 -2.08
N VAL A 208 25.90 -13.89 -2.08
CA VAL A 208 26.45 -14.49 -3.30
C VAL A 208 25.86 -15.89 -3.35
N GLY A 209 24.91 -16.12 -4.25
CA GLY A 209 24.24 -17.41 -4.37
C GLY A 209 25.23 -18.54 -4.65
N LEU A 210 24.98 -19.70 -4.03
CA LEU A 210 25.69 -20.93 -4.37
C LEU A 210 25.15 -21.43 -5.72
N LYS A 211 26.02 -21.48 -6.73
CA LYS A 211 25.73 -22.25 -7.95
C LYS A 211 25.59 -23.71 -7.53
N LYS A 212 24.46 -24.34 -7.86
CA LYS A 212 24.38 -25.80 -7.90
C LYS A 212 25.31 -26.27 -9.02
N GLU A 213 26.29 -27.10 -8.65
CA GLU A 213 27.02 -27.96 -9.60
C GLU A 213 26.10 -29.10 -10.09
#